data_AF-A0A3D4EH38-F1
#
_entry.id   AF-A0A3D4EH38-F1
#
_cell.length_a   1.000
_cell.length_b   1.000
_cell.length_c   1.000
_cell.angle_alpha   90.00
_cell.angle_beta   90.00
_cell.angle_gamma   90.00
#
_symmetry.space_group_name_H-M   'P 1'
#
loop_
_entity.id
_entity.type
_entity.pdbx_description
1 polymer ?
#
loop_
_entity_poly.entity_id
_entity_poly.type
_entity_poly.pdbx_seq_one_letter_code
_entity_poly.pdbx_strand_id
1 'polypeptide(L)'
;MSQDLVAVNGVFYEVAIGALKRTCDITDGDNAGRTDPPAASMIRDVIGTFFTYVLTIEPKYGKQAQYDAFHDALVQPVDSVQLTVPYGQTSKTFEAYITKVEDELKARRGTLKIWGGMAITFTAMDPNITPT
;
A
#
# COMPACT_ATOMS: atom_id res chain seq x y z
N MET A 1 10.31 -2.27 20.95
CA MET A 1 8.90 -2.25 20.51
C MET A 1 8.83 -2.91 19.14
N SER A 2 7.92 -3.87 18.96
CA SER A 2 7.57 -4.37 17.62
C SER A 2 6.89 -3.22 16.86
N GLN A 3 7.25 -2.98 15.61
CA GLN A 3 6.54 -2.01 14.78
C GLN A 3 5.35 -2.74 14.14
N ASP A 4 4.26 -2.87 14.89
CA ASP A 4 3.00 -3.46 14.42
C ASP A 4 2.21 -2.41 13.63
N LEU A 5 2.84 -1.87 12.58
CA LEU A 5 2.28 -0.74 11.83
C LEU A 5 1.58 -1.19 10.54
N VAL A 6 2.04 -2.29 9.93
CA VAL A 6 1.44 -2.85 8.71
C VAL A 6 1.05 -4.29 8.95
N ALA A 7 -0.20 -4.62 8.62
CA ALA A 7 -0.67 -5.99 8.53
C ALA A 7 -1.18 -6.29 7.13
N VAL A 8 -0.93 -7.52 6.68
CA VAL A 8 -1.48 -8.08 5.44
C VAL A 8 -2.24 -9.34 5.81
N ASN A 9 -3.51 -9.42 5.43
CA ASN A 9 -4.44 -10.49 5.78
C ASN A 9 -4.49 -10.74 7.30
N GLY A 10 -4.47 -9.66 8.09
CA GLY A 10 -4.51 -9.71 9.55
C GLY A 10 -3.20 -10.11 10.24
N VAL A 11 -2.13 -10.40 9.49
CA VAL A 11 -0.82 -10.76 10.03
C VAL A 11 0.09 -9.55 10.07
N PHE A 12 0.60 -9.21 11.26
CA PHE A 12 1.68 -8.24 11.44
C PHE A 12 3.04 -8.91 11.27
N TYR A 13 3.97 -8.21 10.62
CA TYR A 13 5.30 -8.70 10.35
C TYR A 13 6.34 -7.85 11.06
N GLU A 14 7.31 -8.47 11.72
CA GLU A 14 8.41 -7.76 12.40
C GLU A 14 9.48 -7.27 11.41
N VAL A 15 9.10 -6.35 10.53
CA VAL A 15 10.00 -5.73 9.54
C VAL A 15 10.34 -4.29 9.92
N ALA A 16 11.38 -3.73 9.28
CA ALA A 16 11.71 -2.32 9.46
C ALA A 16 11.07 -1.49 8.35
N ILE A 17 10.21 -0.54 8.71
CA ILE A 17 9.63 0.39 7.73
C ILE A 17 10.68 1.46 7.41
N GLY A 18 11.16 1.46 6.16
CA GLY A 18 12.05 2.49 5.64
C GLY A 18 11.31 3.78 5.35
N ALA A 19 10.18 3.68 4.65
CA ALA A 19 9.30 4.79 4.35
C ALA A 19 7.86 4.31 4.14
N LEU A 20 6.92 5.18 4.51
CA LEU A 20 5.50 4.97 4.24
C LEU A 20 4.92 6.27 3.70
N LYS A 21 4.43 6.23 2.46
CA LYS A 21 3.73 7.34 1.81
C LYS A 21 2.28 6.95 1.57
N ARG A 22 1.37 7.89 1.78
CA ARG A 22 -0.03 7.78 1.37
C ARG A 22 -0.38 8.83 0.31
N THR A 23 -1.06 8.41 -0.73
CA THR A 23 -1.76 9.26 -1.70
C THR A 23 -3.26 8.99 -1.58
N CYS A 24 -4.08 10.03 -1.76
CA CYS A 24 -5.54 9.92 -1.76
C CYS A 24 -6.06 10.55 -3.04
N ASP A 25 -6.46 9.71 -4.00
CA ASP A 25 -6.94 10.14 -5.30
C ASP A 25 -8.46 10.35 -5.23
N ILE A 26 -8.91 11.59 -5.44
CA ILE A 26 -10.34 11.94 -5.52
C ILE A 26 -10.75 11.83 -6.99
N THR A 27 -11.32 10.68 -7.34
CA THR A 27 -11.56 10.29 -8.73
C THR A 27 -12.94 10.75 -9.19
N ASP A 28 -13.01 11.26 -10.41
CA ASP A 28 -14.27 11.49 -11.13
C ASP A 28 -14.56 10.34 -12.09
N GLY A 29 -15.85 10.08 -12.32
CA GLY A 29 -16.36 9.20 -13.36
C GLY A 29 -16.49 9.92 -14.71
N ASP A 30 -17.02 9.17 -15.69
CA ASP A 30 -17.07 9.60 -17.08
C ASP A 30 -18.03 10.77 -17.35
N ASN A 31 -18.92 11.12 -16.40
CA ASN A 31 -19.85 12.24 -16.58
C ASN A 31 -19.28 13.60 -16.19
N ALA A 32 -18.02 13.66 -15.75
CA ALA A 32 -17.34 14.92 -15.46
C ALA A 32 -16.97 15.69 -16.73
N GLY A 33 -17.05 17.02 -16.69
CA GLY A 33 -16.81 17.86 -17.88
C GLY A 33 -16.87 19.35 -17.61
N ARG A 34 -16.66 20.19 -18.63
CA ARG A 34 -16.80 21.64 -18.52
C ARG A 34 -18.08 22.15 -19.18
N THR A 35 -18.71 23.14 -18.57
CA THR A 35 -19.79 23.92 -19.20
C THR A 35 -19.26 24.70 -20.40
N ASP A 36 -20.16 25.21 -21.23
CA ASP A 36 -19.80 26.05 -22.36
C ASP A 36 -19.18 27.42 -21.94
N PRO A 37 -18.43 28.08 -22.84
CA PRO A 37 -17.96 29.46 -22.64
C PRO A 37 -19.13 30.45 -22.46
N PRO A 38 -18.93 31.59 -21.74
CA PRO A 38 -17.67 32.07 -21.17
C PRO A 38 -17.33 31.48 -19.80
N ALA A 39 -18.28 30.79 -19.16
CA ALA A 39 -18.09 30.31 -17.79
C ALA A 39 -17.10 29.14 -17.70
N ALA A 40 -17.11 28.23 -18.68
CA ALA A 40 -16.19 27.09 -18.77
C ALA A 40 -15.98 26.33 -17.45
N SER A 41 -16.99 26.27 -16.59
CA SER A 41 -16.91 25.75 -15.22
C SER A 41 -16.84 24.23 -15.21
N MET A 42 -16.07 23.63 -14.30
CA MET A 42 -15.97 22.17 -14.17
C MET A 42 -17.19 21.61 -13.43
N ILE A 43 -17.94 20.73 -14.06
CA ILE A 43 -18.90 19.82 -13.44
C ILE A 43 -18.13 18.55 -13.06
N ARG A 44 -18.14 18.22 -11.77
CA ARG A 44 -17.48 17.04 -11.20
C ARG A 44 -18.48 15.89 -11.10
N ASP A 45 -18.02 14.67 -11.32
CA ASP A 45 -18.78 13.42 -11.12
C ASP A 45 -17.97 12.55 -10.17
N VAL A 46 -17.81 13.01 -8.93
CA VAL A 46 -16.89 12.37 -7.97
C VAL A 46 -17.41 10.97 -7.63
N ILE A 47 -16.65 9.93 -7.96
CA ILE A 47 -17.02 8.52 -7.67
C ILE A 47 -16.47 8.03 -6.32
N GLY A 48 -15.47 8.70 -5.78
CA GLY A 48 -14.93 8.41 -4.45
C GLY A 48 -13.47 8.79 -4.30
N THR A 49 -12.95 8.57 -3.09
CA THR A 49 -11.52 8.73 -2.79
C THR A 49 -10.85 7.37 -2.61
N PHE A 50 -9.82 7.10 -3.41
CA PHE A 50 -9.06 5.85 -3.37
C PHE A 50 -7.71 6.10 -2.70
N PHE A 51 -7.36 5.27 -1.72
CA PHE A 51 -6.09 5.38 -1.03
C PHE A 51 -5.05 4.47 -1.70
N THR A 52 -3.88 5.05 -1.89
CA THR A 52 -2.68 4.33 -2.33
C THR A 52 -1.61 4.48 -1.26
N TYR A 53 -1.03 3.36 -0.83
CA TYR A 53 0.09 3.35 0.10
C TYR A 53 1.33 2.79 -0.59
N VAL A 54 2.41 3.57 -0.57
CA VAL A 54 3.73 3.15 -1.06
C VAL A 54 4.60 2.89 0.16
N LEU A 55 5.03 1.65 0.29
CA LEU A 55 5.79 1.16 1.43
C LEU A 55 7.18 0.73 0.97
N THR A 56 8.21 1.15 1.70
CA THR A 56 9.54 0.55 1.60
C THR A 56 9.90 -0.18 2.88
N ILE A 57 10.35 -1.42 2.74
CA ILE A 57 10.69 -2.30 3.86
C ILE A 57 12.16 -2.73 3.78
N GLU A 58 12.80 -2.74 4.95
CA GLU A 58 14.10 -3.34 5.17
C GLU A 58 13.99 -4.53 6.13
N PRO A 59 14.88 -5.53 6.02
CA PRO A 59 14.94 -6.62 6.98
C PRO A 59 15.37 -6.06 8.34
N LYS A 60 14.60 -6.36 9.38
CA LYS A 60 15.02 -6.04 10.76
C LYS A 60 16.15 -7.00 11.18
N TYR A 61 17.11 -6.48 11.94
CA TYR A 61 18.27 -7.28 12.38
C TYR A 61 17.82 -8.56 13.12
N GLY A 62 18.30 -9.71 12.63
CA GLY A 62 17.97 -11.03 13.19
C GLY A 62 16.55 -11.52 12.89
N LYS A 63 15.79 -10.85 12.02
CA LYS A 63 14.40 -11.17 11.69
C LYS A 63 14.20 -11.38 10.18
N GLN A 64 15.21 -11.92 9.49
CA GLN A 64 15.15 -12.16 8.04
C GLN A 64 13.97 -13.05 7.64
N ALA A 65 13.64 -14.08 8.42
CA ALA A 65 12.47 -14.91 8.16
C ALA A 65 11.12 -14.17 8.19
N GLN A 66 11.02 -13.05 8.92
CA GLN A 66 9.82 -12.20 8.93
C GLN A 66 9.72 -11.34 7.67
N TYR A 67 10.86 -10.89 7.15
CA TYR A 67 10.94 -10.24 5.86
C TYR A 67 10.55 -11.20 4.73
N ASP A 68 11.09 -12.42 4.74
CA ASP A 68 10.79 -13.46 3.75
C ASP A 68 9.30 -13.86 3.82
N ALA A 69 8.74 -14.03 5.02
CA ALA A 69 7.30 -14.32 5.19
C ALA A 69 6.40 -13.17 4.71
N PHE A 70 6.83 -11.92 4.92
CA PHE A 70 6.10 -10.76 4.39
C PHE A 70 6.12 -10.75 2.87
N HIS A 71 7.30 -10.98 2.26
CA HIS A 71 7.43 -11.14 0.82
C HIS A 71 6.48 -12.22 0.29
N ASP A 72 6.51 -13.42 0.87
CA ASP A 72 5.69 -14.55 0.43
C ASP A 72 4.19 -14.24 0.51
N ALA A 73 3.75 -13.50 1.53
CA ALA A 73 2.35 -13.09 1.65
C ALA A 73 1.91 -12.10 0.56
N LEU A 74 2.82 -11.29 0.03
CA LEU A 74 2.52 -10.25 -0.96
C LEU A 74 2.52 -10.77 -2.41
N VAL A 75 3.28 -11.84 -2.69
CA VAL A 75 3.41 -12.38 -4.06
C VAL A 75 2.39 -13.48 -4.37
N GLN A 76 1.40 -13.69 -3.48
CA GLN A 76 0.32 -14.63 -3.76
C GLN A 76 -0.53 -14.13 -4.94
N PRO A 77 -0.90 -15.01 -5.90
CA PRO A 77 -1.67 -14.62 -7.08
C PRO A 77 -3.15 -14.50 -6.75
N VAL A 78 -3.52 -13.48 -5.96
CA VAL A 78 -4.89 -13.17 -5.55
C VAL A 78 -5.29 -11.77 -6.03
N ASP A 79 -6.59 -11.53 -6.20
CA ASP A 79 -7.09 -10.25 -6.71
C ASP A 79 -6.79 -9.08 -5.75
N SER A 80 -6.91 -9.32 -4.44
CA SER A 80 -6.61 -8.34 -3.40
C SER A 80 -6.12 -9.01 -2.13
N VAL A 81 -5.53 -8.20 -1.25
CA VAL A 81 -5.23 -8.54 0.13
C VAL A 81 -5.89 -7.53 1.07
N GLN A 82 -6.24 -7.99 2.27
CA GLN A 82 -6.68 -7.10 3.32
C GLN A 82 -5.46 -6.37 3.92
N LEU A 83 -5.37 -5.07 3.70
CA LEU A 83 -4.30 -4.23 4.20
C LEU A 83 -4.74 -3.47 5.44
N THR A 84 -3.98 -3.54 6.52
CA THR A 84 -4.08 -2.64 7.67
C THR A 84 -2.84 -1.75 7.75
N VAL A 85 -3.03 -0.43 7.74
CA VAL A 85 -1.95 0.56 7.74
C VAL A 85 -2.27 1.76 8.63
N PRO A 86 -1.27 2.56 9.04
CA PRO A 86 -1.51 3.77 9.83
C PRO A 86 -2.37 4.78 9.06
N TYR A 87 -3.33 5.37 9.77
CA TYR A 87 -4.22 6.42 9.28
C TYR A 87 -4.40 7.49 10.36
N GLY A 88 -3.65 8.58 10.25
CA GLY A 88 -3.65 9.63 11.27
C GLY A 88 -3.09 9.10 12.59
N GLN A 89 -3.89 9.11 13.66
CA GLN A 89 -3.54 8.54 14.98
C GLN A 89 -4.16 7.16 15.21
N THR A 90 -4.70 6.55 14.15
CA THR A 90 -5.40 5.27 14.16
C THR A 90 -4.84 4.36 13.06
N SER A 91 -5.48 3.22 12.82
CA SER A 91 -5.26 2.38 11.64
C SER A 91 -6.48 2.39 10.73
N LYS A 92 -6.27 2.04 9.46
CA LYS A 92 -7.35 1.78 8.52
C LYS A 92 -7.12 0.43 7.87
N THR A 93 -8.20 -0.34 7.73
CA THR A 93 -8.22 -1.65 7.06
C THR A 93 -9.08 -1.56 5.80
N PHE A 94 -8.57 -2.05 4.67
CA PHE A 94 -9.30 -2.09 3.39
C PHE A 94 -8.69 -3.13 2.45
N GLU A 95 -9.46 -3.56 1.45
CA GLU A 95 -8.96 -4.43 0.38
C GLU A 95 -8.10 -3.62 -0.60
N ALA A 96 -6.89 -4.10 -0.85
CA ALA A 96 -5.95 -3.47 -1.76
C ALA A 96 -5.34 -4.49 -2.72
N TYR A 97 -5.16 -4.10 -3.97
CA TYR A 97 -4.42 -4.89 -4.94
C TYR A 97 -2.96 -4.48 -4.98
N ILE A 98 -2.12 -5.45 -5.36
CA ILE A 98 -0.68 -5.30 -5.56
C ILE A 98 -0.38 -5.82 -6.97
N THR A 99 0.30 -5.00 -7.78
CA THR A 99 0.69 -5.41 -9.14
C THR A 99 2.16 -5.79 -9.23
N LYS A 100 2.97 -5.38 -8.25
CA LYS A 100 4.42 -5.53 -8.26
C LYS A 100 4.98 -5.49 -6.84
N VAL A 101 5.88 -6.42 -6.56
CA VAL A 101 6.76 -6.43 -5.39
C VAL A 101 8.18 -6.56 -5.93
N GLU A 102 9.09 -5.71 -5.46
CA GLU A 102 10.48 -5.72 -5.88
C GLU A 102 11.38 -5.62 -4.67
N ASP A 103 12.47 -6.38 -4.66
CA ASP A 103 13.55 -6.21 -3.69
C ASP A 103 14.89 -6.65 -4.27
N GLU A 104 15.96 -6.47 -3.49
CA GLU A 104 17.32 -6.77 -3.91
C GLU A 104 18.07 -7.60 -2.88
N LEU A 105 18.90 -8.52 -3.34
CA LEU A 105 19.86 -9.21 -2.48
C LEU A 105 20.97 -8.23 -2.06
N LYS A 106 20.90 -7.72 -0.84
CA LYS A 106 21.85 -6.74 -0.29
C LYS A 106 23.16 -7.36 0.16
N ALA A 107 23.11 -8.57 0.72
CA ALA A 107 24.31 -9.25 1.21
C ALA A 107 24.11 -10.76 1.32
N ARG A 108 25.25 -11.47 1.35
CA ARG A 108 25.32 -12.88 1.75
C ARG A 108 26.30 -13.01 2.91
N ARG A 109 25.87 -13.65 4.01
CA ARG A 109 26.71 -13.95 5.18
C ARG A 109 26.66 -15.44 5.47
N GLY A 110 27.66 -16.17 4.97
CA GLY A 110 27.66 -17.64 5.01
C GLY A 110 26.50 -18.21 4.19
N THR A 111 25.58 -18.90 4.87
CA THR A 111 24.35 -19.47 4.27
C THR A 111 23.18 -18.48 4.24
N LEU A 112 23.24 -17.41 5.05
CA LEU A 112 22.19 -16.41 5.12
C LEU A 112 22.26 -15.48 3.90
N LYS A 113 21.13 -15.36 3.21
CA LYS A 113 20.90 -14.39 2.14
C LYS A 113 20.07 -13.27 2.75
N ILE A 114 20.54 -12.03 2.62
CA ILE A 114 19.88 -10.86 3.21
C ILE A 114 19.33 -10.04 2.05
N TRP A 115 18.04 -10.17 1.84
CA TRP A 115 17.26 -9.34 0.93
C TRP A 115 16.79 -8.06 1.64
N GLY A 116 16.60 -6.98 0.90
CA GLY A 116 16.15 -5.72 1.46
C GLY A 116 15.79 -4.70 0.39
N GLY A 117 15.38 -3.51 0.84
CA GLY A 117 14.86 -2.46 -0.02
C GLY A 117 13.57 -2.85 -0.74
N MET A 118 12.70 -3.66 -0.10
CA MET A 118 11.44 -4.06 -0.69
C MET A 118 10.58 -2.83 -0.98
N ALA A 119 10.08 -2.70 -2.20
CA ALA A 119 9.16 -1.63 -2.60
C ALA A 119 7.82 -2.22 -3.04
N ILE A 120 6.73 -1.73 -2.44
CA ILE A 120 5.37 -2.20 -2.70
C ILE A 120 4.43 -1.00 -2.81
N THR A 121 3.51 -1.08 -3.77
CA THR A 121 2.38 -0.15 -3.86
C THR A 121 1.08 -0.91 -3.66
N PHE A 122 0.34 -0.54 -2.63
CA PHE A 122 -1.01 -1.03 -2.37
C PHE A 122 -2.00 0.02 -2.82
N THR A 123 -2.93 -0.36 -3.70
CA THR A 123 -4.00 0.53 -4.17
C THR A 123 -5.35 -0.05 -3.78
N ALA A 124 -6.23 0.76 -3.20
CA ALA A 124 -7.54 0.31 -2.78
C ALA A 124 -8.38 -0.25 -3.94
N MET A 125 -9.06 -1.36 -3.70
CA MET A 125 -10.03 -1.95 -4.65
C MET A 125 -11.28 -1.07 -4.80
N ASP A 126 -11.73 -0.53 -3.67
CA ASP A 126 -12.98 0.23 -3.54
C ASP A 126 -12.70 1.64 -3.00
N PRO A 127 -13.61 2.61 -3.23
CA PRO A 127 -13.48 3.95 -2.66
C PRO A 127 -13.46 3.87 -1.13
N ASN A 128 -12.37 4.37 -0.54
CA ASN A 128 -12.20 4.43 0.91
C ASN A 128 -13.05 5.51 1.58
N ILE A 129 -13.53 6.47 0.79
CA ILE A 129 -14.49 7.51 1.17
C ILE A 129 -15.43 7.68 -0.02
N THR A 130 -16.73 7.53 0.22
CA THR A 130 -17.77 7.76 -0.77
C THR A 130 -18.30 9.19 -0.70
N PRO A 131 -18.78 9.77 -1.81
CA PRO A 131 -19.51 11.04 -1.80
C PRO A 131 -20.79 10.94 -0.95
N THR A 132 -21.21 12.06 -0.36
CA THR A 132 -22.47 12.20 0.39
C THR A 132 -23.56 12.82 -0.45
#